data_AF-M1ZGE1-F1
#
_entry.id   AF-M1ZGE1-F1
#
_cell.length_a   1.000
_cell.length_b   1.000
_cell.length_c   1.000
_cell.angle_alpha   90.00
_cell.angle_beta   90.00
_cell.angle_gamma   90.00
#
_symmetry.space_group_name_H-M   'P 1'
#
loop_
_entity.id
_entity.type
_entity.pdbx_description
1 polymer ?
#
loop_
_entity_poly.entity_id
_entity_poly.type
_entity_poly.pdbx_seq_one_letter_code
_entity_poly.pdbx_strand_id
1 'polypeptide(L)'
;MENVEVAKKNKSRKLKLILIISFIVIPILVASLTYFNNKTFKLKVNNLLGKVPGKIGEYFRSSPVEAEQNGKKTYLADYYLSLDPNIAADKLYIIKKEDGKLYSEIIRLMNSNSTTKTGEVIKLVRNIELRKDLLSSIYEEIKGEKEGEFLDEINRLENQDLLITIKEIEGRVEKDSQFKESLSDIFTFISEDRARDILYYIDGDIKEDILYSLSDDKRTSIESKLSAKEIQYLKLADLANLYEVKPIEEVLEEIGNTNEYSMEELGIIYKNFSVLRSAETLSKIEEDTFIEELFTAIRKEEELEGVEESITNEIGKSIQFITEYNRKIDDLVAVYNKMSPDKVAEIVEQMMGNNTTVTALEINSEPVFQISDASIIVDVVTRMRNKTLSSIMDNMSTENASKLTQMLARP
;
A
#
# COMPACT_ATOMS: atom_id res chain seq x y z
N MET A 1 114.82 28.68 35.97
CA MET A 1 113.72 27.84 36.47
C MET A 1 112.41 28.44 35.95
N GLU A 2 111.91 28.04 34.78
CA GLU A 2 110.58 28.50 34.30
C GLU A 2 109.99 27.64 33.17
N ASN A 3 110.31 26.34 33.09
CA ASN A 3 109.83 25.50 31.98
C ASN A 3 109.39 24.08 32.40
N VAL A 4 108.92 23.90 33.64
CA VAL A 4 108.47 22.56 34.12
C VAL A 4 106.95 22.49 34.37
N GLU A 5 106.21 23.59 34.40
CA GLU A 5 104.76 23.55 34.69
C GLU A 5 103.84 23.30 33.48
N VAL A 6 104.30 23.48 32.24
CA VAL A 6 103.42 23.36 31.05
C VAL A 6 103.27 21.90 30.55
N ALA A 7 104.21 21.00 30.87
CA ALA A 7 104.23 19.65 30.32
C ALA A 7 103.28 18.64 31.01
N LYS A 8 102.86 18.88 32.26
CA LYS A 8 101.96 17.94 32.99
C LYS A 8 100.48 18.11 32.64
N LYS A 9 100.04 19.29 32.18
CA LYS A 9 98.61 19.57 31.93
C LYS A 9 98.09 18.96 30.62
N ASN A 10 98.95 18.71 29.63
CA ASN A 10 98.56 18.30 28.28
C ASN A 10 98.43 16.77 28.09
N LYS A 11 99.13 15.96 28.91
CA LYS A 11 99.05 14.48 28.84
C LYS A 11 97.73 13.94 29.46
N SER A 12 97.22 14.61 30.49
CA SER A 12 95.95 14.30 31.16
C SER A 12 94.72 14.52 30.26
N ARG A 13 94.72 15.55 29.42
CA ARG A 13 93.61 15.86 28.51
C ARG A 13 93.46 14.83 27.39
N LYS A 14 94.57 14.37 26.80
CA LYS A 14 94.55 13.32 25.75
C LYS A 14 94.04 11.97 26.29
N LEU A 15 94.41 11.60 27.53
CA LEU A 15 93.93 10.36 28.16
C LEU A 15 92.43 10.41 28.48
N LYS A 16 91.93 11.55 28.99
CA LYS A 16 90.48 11.76 29.20
C LYS A 16 89.70 11.72 27.89
N LEU A 17 90.25 12.27 26.81
CA LEU A 17 89.59 12.26 25.50
C LEU A 17 89.50 10.85 24.92
N ILE A 18 90.55 10.03 25.06
CA ILE A 18 90.57 8.62 24.62
C ILE A 18 89.57 7.79 25.43
N LEU A 19 89.48 8.01 26.75
CA LEU A 19 88.49 7.34 27.61
C LEU A 19 87.05 7.72 27.22
N ILE A 20 86.78 8.99 26.91
CA ILE A 20 85.47 9.45 26.43
C ILE A 20 85.12 8.79 25.10
N ILE A 21 86.07 8.72 24.16
CA ILE A 21 85.86 8.07 22.86
C ILE A 21 85.57 6.57 23.05
N SER A 22 86.33 5.87 23.90
CA SER A 22 86.14 4.43 24.08
C SER A 22 84.83 4.08 24.82
N PHE A 23 84.39 4.90 25.78
CA PHE A 23 83.19 4.64 26.57
C PHE A 23 81.89 5.16 25.96
N ILE A 24 81.95 6.12 25.04
CA ILE A 24 80.74 6.74 24.46
C ILE A 24 80.62 6.42 22.97
N VAL A 25 81.67 6.62 22.19
CA VAL A 25 81.58 6.51 20.73
C VAL A 25 81.47 5.06 20.28
N ILE A 26 82.25 4.15 20.87
CA ILE A 26 82.22 2.72 20.51
C ILE A 26 80.84 2.10 20.82
N PRO A 27 80.25 2.28 22.02
CA PRO A 27 78.90 1.75 22.29
C PRO A 27 77.82 2.36 21.40
N ILE A 28 77.91 3.65 21.07
CA ILE A 28 76.96 4.31 20.16
C ILE A 28 77.06 3.70 18.75
N LEU A 29 78.26 3.44 18.25
CA LEU A 29 78.48 2.78 16.96
C LEU A 29 77.90 1.37 16.93
N VAL A 30 78.16 0.58 17.97
CA VAL A 30 77.62 -0.78 18.10
C VAL A 30 76.09 -0.74 18.21
N ALA A 31 75.53 0.15 19.02
CA ALA A 31 74.09 0.34 19.15
C ALA A 31 73.45 0.78 17.82
N SER A 32 74.12 1.66 17.06
CA SER A 32 73.66 2.13 15.76
C SER A 32 73.66 1.00 14.72
N LEU A 33 74.75 0.23 14.63
CA LEU A 33 74.83 -0.96 13.76
C LEU A 33 73.75 -1.98 14.11
N THR A 34 73.53 -2.23 15.40
CA THR A 34 72.51 -3.17 15.89
C THR A 34 71.10 -2.66 15.60
N TYR A 35 70.87 -1.35 15.68
CA TYR A 35 69.61 -0.70 15.34
C TYR A 35 69.21 -0.86 13.88
N PHE A 36 70.17 -0.79 12.95
CA PHE A 36 69.89 -0.98 11.52
C PHE A 36 69.75 -2.46 11.12
N ASN A 37 70.51 -3.37 11.75
CA ASN A 37 70.59 -4.76 11.33
C ASN A 37 69.65 -5.73 12.07
N ASN A 38 69.06 -5.35 13.21
CA ASN A 38 68.19 -6.23 14.00
C ASN A 38 66.79 -5.61 14.24
N LYS A 39 65.77 -6.19 13.59
CA LYS A 39 64.37 -5.71 13.68
C LYS A 39 63.83 -5.67 15.11
N THR A 40 64.16 -6.66 15.94
CA THR A 40 63.71 -6.74 17.35
C THR A 40 64.37 -5.68 18.21
N PHE A 41 65.66 -5.40 17.98
CA PHE A 41 66.38 -4.33 18.68
C PHE A 41 65.85 -2.96 18.27
N LYS A 42 65.63 -2.72 16.97
CA LYS A 42 65.00 -1.50 16.43
C LYS A 42 63.65 -1.21 17.07
N LEU A 43 62.79 -2.23 17.21
CA LEU A 43 61.48 -2.11 17.85
C LEU A 43 61.57 -1.70 19.33
N LYS A 44 62.47 -2.35 20.10
CA LYS A 44 62.68 -2.02 21.52
C LYS A 44 63.20 -0.59 21.69
N VAL A 45 64.15 -0.18 20.85
CA VAL A 45 64.73 1.17 20.89
C VAL A 45 63.68 2.22 20.51
N ASN A 46 62.88 2.00 19.46
CA ASN A 46 61.81 2.92 19.08
C ASN A 46 60.74 3.08 20.15
N ASN A 47 60.31 2.00 20.80
CA ASN A 47 59.35 2.05 21.91
C ASN A 47 59.92 2.77 23.15
N LEU A 48 61.23 2.67 23.39
CA LEU A 48 61.89 3.33 24.51
C LEU A 48 62.09 4.83 24.24
N LEU A 49 62.49 5.19 23.02
CA LEU A 49 62.66 6.58 22.58
C LEU A 49 61.32 7.32 22.40
N GLY A 50 60.24 6.62 22.01
CA GLY A 50 58.89 7.20 21.92
C GLY A 50 58.24 7.55 23.28
N LYS A 51 58.82 7.07 24.39
CA LYS A 51 58.39 7.44 25.76
C LYS A 51 59.13 8.66 26.32
N VAL A 52 60.14 9.17 25.62
CA VAL A 52 60.91 10.35 26.04
C VAL A 52 60.07 11.61 25.80
N PRO A 53 59.88 12.49 26.79
CA PRO A 53 59.14 13.74 26.60
C PRO A 53 59.92 14.73 25.71
N GLY A 54 59.21 15.45 24.84
CA GLY A 54 59.77 16.47 23.94
C GLY A 54 59.92 16.02 22.47
N LYS A 55 60.51 16.89 21.65
CA LYS A 55 60.60 16.75 20.17
C LYS A 55 61.21 15.43 19.68
N ILE A 56 62.12 14.84 20.47
CA ILE A 56 62.76 13.56 20.14
C ILE A 56 61.74 12.41 20.25
N GLY A 57 60.93 12.37 21.32
CA GLY A 57 59.92 11.33 21.45
C GLY A 57 58.76 11.48 20.49
N GLU A 58 58.38 12.70 20.13
CA GLU A 58 57.38 12.96 19.07
C GLU A 58 57.80 12.37 17.72
N TYR A 59 59.07 12.55 17.32
CA TYR A 59 59.61 11.97 16.08
C TYR A 59 59.46 10.44 16.02
N PHE A 60 59.70 9.74 17.14
CA PHE A 60 59.56 8.29 17.22
C PHE A 60 58.11 7.81 17.44
N ARG A 61 57.18 8.69 17.84
CA ARG A 61 55.73 8.42 17.83
C ARG A 61 55.12 8.59 16.44
N SER A 62 55.61 9.54 15.65
CA SER A 62 55.09 9.84 14.31
C SER A 62 55.56 8.90 13.21
N SER A 63 56.51 8.00 13.48
CA SER A 63 56.98 6.99 12.52
C SER A 63 56.27 5.67 12.79
N PRO A 64 55.17 5.34 12.06
CA PRO A 64 54.38 4.14 12.33
C PRO A 64 55.25 2.87 12.18
N VAL A 65 55.16 2.00 13.16
CA VAL A 65 55.86 0.71 13.19
C VAL A 65 55.20 -0.22 12.15
N GLU A 66 55.98 -1.00 11.38
CA GLU A 66 55.48 -1.92 10.33
C GLU A 66 54.30 -2.79 10.77
N ALA A 67 54.27 -3.21 12.04
CA ALA A 67 53.19 -4.00 12.62
C ALA A 67 51.85 -3.24 12.71
N GLU A 68 51.88 -1.93 13.01
CA GLU A 68 50.68 -1.10 13.10
C GLU A 68 50.09 -0.80 11.72
N GLN A 69 50.95 -0.61 10.71
CA GLN A 69 50.49 -0.45 9.32
C GLN A 69 49.81 -1.71 8.78
N ASN A 70 50.32 -2.89 9.12
CA ASN A 70 49.67 -4.14 8.71
C ASN A 70 48.32 -4.34 9.41
N GLY A 71 48.20 -4.01 10.70
CA GLY A 71 46.92 -4.05 11.41
C GLY A 71 45.85 -3.18 10.76
N LYS A 72 46.22 -1.96 10.32
CA LYS A 72 45.30 -1.06 9.59
C LYS A 72 44.85 -1.64 8.25
N LYS A 73 45.74 -2.30 7.49
CA LYS A 73 45.39 -2.94 6.21
C LYS A 73 44.45 -4.12 6.38
N THR A 74 44.67 -4.95 7.41
CA THR A 74 43.76 -6.06 7.75
C THR A 74 42.38 -5.55 8.12
N TYR A 75 42.30 -4.53 8.97
CA TYR A 75 41.03 -3.90 9.33
C TYR A 75 40.27 -3.38 8.11
N LEU A 76 40.97 -2.69 7.19
CA LEU A 76 40.35 -2.18 5.96
C LEU A 76 39.84 -3.32 5.07
N ALA A 77 40.61 -4.42 4.93
CA ALA A 77 40.18 -5.58 4.15
C ALA A 77 38.90 -6.21 4.71
N ASP A 78 38.83 -6.41 6.03
CA ASP A 78 37.65 -6.98 6.69
C ASP A 78 36.44 -6.04 6.59
N TYR A 79 36.67 -4.74 6.78
CA TYR A 79 35.63 -3.73 6.62
C TYR A 79 35.07 -3.73 5.19
N TYR A 80 35.92 -3.70 4.16
CA TYR A 80 35.44 -3.72 2.77
C TYR A 80 34.73 -5.01 2.40
N LEU A 81 35.12 -6.16 2.96
CA LEU A 81 34.38 -7.41 2.81
C LEU A 81 33.01 -7.40 3.50
N SER A 82 32.79 -6.54 4.49
CA SER A 82 31.49 -6.41 5.17
C SER A 82 30.47 -5.54 4.42
N LEU A 83 30.93 -4.66 3.52
CA LEU A 83 30.07 -3.75 2.76
C LEU A 83 29.37 -4.44 1.58
N ASP A 84 28.38 -3.73 1.01
CA ASP A 84 27.86 -4.04 -0.33
C ASP A 84 28.99 -4.00 -1.38
N PRO A 85 29.04 -4.93 -2.36
CA PRO A 85 30.09 -4.97 -3.37
C PRO A 85 30.29 -3.67 -4.16
N ASN A 86 29.23 -2.91 -4.44
CA ASN A 86 29.33 -1.64 -5.18
C ASN A 86 30.01 -0.56 -4.32
N ILE A 87 29.57 -0.42 -3.08
CA ILE A 87 30.14 0.55 -2.12
C ILE A 87 31.62 0.22 -1.84
N ALA A 88 31.95 -1.07 -1.70
CA ALA A 88 33.33 -1.51 -1.53
C ALA A 88 34.18 -1.18 -2.77
N ALA A 89 33.63 -1.38 -3.97
CA ALA A 89 34.31 -1.09 -5.23
C ALA A 89 34.63 0.41 -5.40
N ASP A 90 33.72 1.32 -5.07
CA ASP A 90 33.96 2.76 -5.16
C ASP A 90 35.10 3.21 -4.23
N LYS A 91 35.07 2.77 -2.97
CA LYS A 91 36.11 3.12 -1.99
C LYS A 91 37.47 2.55 -2.39
N LEU A 92 37.50 1.31 -2.89
CA LEU A 92 38.73 0.68 -3.37
C LEU A 92 39.23 1.29 -4.68
N TYR A 93 38.35 1.82 -5.52
CA TYR A 93 38.73 2.53 -6.74
C TYR A 93 39.47 3.84 -6.41
N ILE A 94 39.00 4.60 -5.41
CA ILE A 94 39.71 5.79 -4.90
C ILE A 94 41.11 5.41 -4.43
N ILE A 95 41.22 4.37 -3.57
CA ILE A 95 42.51 3.87 -3.10
C ILE A 95 43.39 3.42 -4.26
N LYS A 96 42.84 2.74 -5.27
CA LYS A 96 43.59 2.29 -6.45
C LYS A 96 44.17 3.45 -7.25
N LYS A 97 43.43 4.57 -7.36
CA LYS A 97 43.89 5.79 -8.05
C LYS A 97 44.96 6.54 -7.27
N GLU A 98 44.86 6.58 -5.95
CA GLU A 98 45.80 7.33 -5.09
C GLU A 98 47.04 6.51 -4.71
N ASP A 99 46.87 5.22 -4.39
CA ASP A 99 47.93 4.30 -3.98
C ASP A 99 47.62 2.85 -4.45
N GLY A 100 48.04 2.55 -5.68
CA GLY A 100 47.87 1.22 -6.29
C GLY A 100 48.58 0.08 -5.54
N LYS A 101 49.61 0.39 -4.74
CA LYS A 101 50.30 -0.60 -3.91
C LYS A 101 49.46 -0.95 -2.69
N LEU A 102 48.92 0.05 -2.00
CA LEU A 102 47.98 -0.15 -0.90
C LEU A 102 46.74 -0.92 -1.36
N TYR A 103 46.18 -0.57 -2.52
CA TYR A 103 45.07 -1.31 -3.13
C TYR A 103 45.40 -2.80 -3.29
N SER A 104 46.56 -3.10 -3.89
CA SER A 104 46.99 -4.48 -4.15
C SER A 104 47.20 -5.27 -2.85
N GLU A 105 47.72 -4.62 -1.81
CA GLU A 105 47.92 -5.24 -0.49
C GLU A 105 46.60 -5.51 0.24
N ILE A 106 45.62 -4.58 0.16
CA ILE A 106 44.27 -4.77 0.69
C ILE A 106 43.54 -5.87 -0.06
N ILE A 107 43.56 -5.87 -1.40
CA ILE A 107 42.94 -6.93 -2.22
C ILE A 107 43.53 -8.29 -1.90
N ARG A 108 44.84 -8.40 -1.69
CA ARG A 108 45.48 -9.67 -1.29
C ARG A 108 44.94 -10.17 0.06
N LEU A 109 44.75 -9.27 1.03
CA LEU A 109 44.17 -9.60 2.33
C LEU A 109 42.69 -10.00 2.20
N MET A 110 41.90 -9.23 1.44
CA MET A 110 40.50 -9.57 1.16
C MET A 110 40.37 -10.93 0.48
N ASN A 111 41.22 -11.21 -0.52
CA ASN A 111 41.21 -12.47 -1.26
C ASN A 111 41.63 -13.67 -0.40
N SER A 112 42.42 -13.43 0.66
CA SER A 112 42.76 -14.46 1.64
C SER A 112 41.58 -14.80 2.56
N ASN A 113 40.65 -13.85 2.75
CA ASN A 113 39.49 -14.00 3.63
C ASN A 113 38.22 -14.44 2.86
N SER A 114 37.98 -13.91 1.66
CA SER A 114 36.86 -14.27 0.79
C SER A 114 37.17 -14.03 -0.69
N THR A 115 37.57 -15.10 -1.38
CA THR A 115 37.89 -15.06 -2.83
C THR A 115 36.70 -14.63 -3.69
N THR A 116 35.51 -15.14 -3.40
CA THR A 116 34.31 -14.90 -4.22
C THR A 116 33.90 -13.42 -4.18
N LYS A 117 33.74 -12.86 -2.97
CA LYS A 117 33.34 -11.46 -2.80
C LYS A 117 34.42 -10.50 -3.28
N THR A 118 35.70 -10.85 -3.05
CA THR A 118 36.82 -10.06 -3.59
C THR A 118 36.83 -10.08 -5.12
N GLY A 119 36.55 -11.21 -5.76
CA GLY A 119 36.47 -11.34 -7.21
C GLY A 119 35.36 -10.48 -7.83
N GLU A 120 34.20 -10.39 -7.18
CA GLU A 120 33.10 -9.52 -7.56
C GLU A 120 33.49 -8.03 -7.46
N VAL A 121 34.03 -7.62 -6.31
CA VAL A 121 34.49 -6.24 -6.08
C VAL A 121 35.58 -5.83 -7.07
N ILE A 122 36.55 -6.70 -7.39
CA ILE A 122 37.58 -6.42 -8.40
C ILE A 122 36.96 -6.19 -9.79
N LYS A 123 35.94 -6.97 -10.18
CA LYS A 123 35.26 -6.78 -11.46
C LYS A 123 34.58 -5.40 -11.51
N LEU A 124 33.92 -5.00 -10.43
CA LEU A 124 33.29 -3.69 -10.31
C LEU A 124 34.33 -2.55 -10.37
N VAL A 125 35.43 -2.64 -9.62
CA VAL A 125 36.54 -1.66 -9.69
C VAL A 125 37.10 -1.54 -11.11
N ARG A 126 37.24 -2.67 -11.82
CA ARG A 126 37.71 -2.69 -13.22
C ARG A 126 36.69 -2.06 -14.16
N ASN A 127 35.39 -2.31 -13.95
CA ASN A 127 34.33 -1.68 -14.73
C ASN A 127 34.32 -0.17 -14.52
N ILE A 128 34.51 0.32 -13.29
CA ILE A 128 34.65 1.75 -12.99
C ILE A 128 35.86 2.36 -13.71
N GLU A 129 37.01 1.67 -13.72
CA GLU A 129 38.23 2.14 -14.40
C GLU A 129 38.10 2.19 -15.93
N LEU A 130 37.29 1.32 -16.52
CA LEU A 130 37.02 1.28 -17.96
C LEU A 130 36.04 2.37 -18.41
N ARG A 131 35.39 3.09 -17.47
CA ARG A 131 34.51 4.23 -17.78
C ARG A 131 35.36 5.37 -18.34
N LYS A 132 35.34 5.54 -19.67
CA LYS A 132 36.07 6.61 -20.38
C LYS A 132 35.46 8.01 -20.16
N ASP A 133 34.26 8.10 -19.59
CA ASP A 133 33.63 9.36 -19.20
C ASP A 133 32.78 9.18 -17.93
N LEU A 134 33.24 9.78 -16.84
CA LEU A 134 32.56 9.75 -15.53
C LEU A 134 31.18 10.41 -15.61
N LEU A 135 31.05 11.50 -16.38
CA LEU A 135 29.79 12.23 -16.54
C LEU A 135 28.74 11.35 -17.22
N SER A 136 29.09 10.72 -18.34
CA SER A 136 28.21 9.76 -19.03
C SER A 136 27.81 8.61 -18.10
N SER A 137 28.72 8.08 -17.29
CA SER A 137 28.37 6.95 -16.40
C SER A 137 27.43 7.35 -15.26
N ILE A 138 27.64 8.52 -14.64
CA ILE A 138 26.75 9.04 -13.59
C ILE A 138 25.40 9.41 -14.21
N TYR A 139 25.40 9.97 -15.42
CA TYR A 139 24.19 10.28 -16.16
C TYR A 139 23.36 9.02 -16.46
N GLU A 140 23.97 7.95 -16.97
CA GLU A 140 23.27 6.68 -17.24
C GLU A 140 22.79 5.99 -15.95
N GLU A 141 23.54 6.09 -14.85
CA GLU A 141 23.15 5.56 -13.54
C GLU A 141 21.93 6.30 -12.97
N ILE A 142 21.98 7.63 -12.92
CA ILE A 142 20.84 8.47 -12.50
C ILE A 142 19.65 8.26 -13.44
N LYS A 143 19.89 8.09 -14.75
CA LYS A 143 18.82 7.81 -15.71
C LYS A 143 18.18 6.45 -15.42
N GLY A 144 18.97 5.42 -15.14
CA GLY A 144 18.48 4.09 -14.77
C GLY A 144 17.72 4.09 -13.44
N GLU A 145 18.19 4.83 -12.44
CA GLU A 145 17.46 5.02 -11.17
C GLU A 145 16.11 5.70 -11.41
N LYS A 146 16.08 6.78 -12.20
CA LYS A 146 14.83 7.46 -12.56
C LYS A 146 13.87 6.57 -13.36
N GLU A 147 14.39 5.76 -14.28
CA GLU A 147 13.60 4.76 -15.00
C GLU A 147 13.04 3.70 -14.04
N GLY A 148 13.81 3.28 -13.03
CA GLY A 148 13.37 2.39 -11.96
C GLY A 148 12.26 2.99 -11.10
N GLU A 149 12.46 4.22 -10.58
CA GLU A 149 11.46 4.96 -9.80
C GLU A 149 10.15 5.14 -10.57
N PHE A 150 10.25 5.43 -11.88
CA PHE A 150 9.10 5.57 -12.76
C PHE A 150 8.31 4.25 -12.91
N LEU A 151 8.99 3.13 -13.10
CA LEU A 151 8.35 1.82 -13.18
C LEU A 151 7.72 1.40 -11.85
N ASP A 152 8.37 1.72 -10.73
CA ASP A 152 7.83 1.49 -9.39
C ASP A 152 6.55 2.30 -9.17
N GLU A 153 6.51 3.54 -9.66
CA GLU A 153 5.31 4.39 -9.60
C GLU A 153 4.16 3.82 -10.43
N ILE A 154 4.41 3.36 -11.66
CA ILE A 154 3.40 2.69 -12.49
C ILE A 154 2.85 1.47 -11.76
N ASN A 155 3.73 0.59 -11.29
CA ASN A 155 3.34 -0.62 -10.57
C ASN A 155 2.53 -0.28 -9.31
N ARG A 156 2.88 0.79 -8.59
CA ARG A 156 2.15 1.23 -7.41
C ARG A 156 0.74 1.67 -7.77
N LEU A 157 0.58 2.56 -8.76
CA LEU A 157 -0.73 3.06 -9.20
C LEU A 157 -1.60 1.95 -9.81
N GLU A 158 -0.96 0.93 -10.39
CA GLU A 158 -1.64 -0.23 -10.96
C GLU A 158 -2.24 -1.16 -9.91
N ASN A 159 -1.57 -1.33 -8.77
CA ASN A 159 -1.97 -2.27 -7.71
C ASN A 159 -2.61 -1.60 -6.49
N GLN A 160 -2.56 -0.28 -6.39
CA GLN A 160 -3.18 0.48 -5.31
C GLN A 160 -4.72 0.43 -5.41
N ASP A 161 -5.39 0.61 -4.29
CA ASP A 161 -6.85 0.77 -4.28
C ASP A 161 -7.29 1.92 -5.21
N LEU A 162 -8.37 1.71 -5.96
CA LEU A 162 -8.83 2.62 -7.01
C LEU A 162 -9.19 4.00 -6.45
N LEU A 163 -9.91 4.06 -5.33
CA LEU A 163 -10.33 5.32 -4.71
C LEU A 163 -9.13 6.11 -4.24
N ILE A 164 -8.15 5.41 -3.64
CA ILE A 164 -6.90 6.05 -3.21
C ILE A 164 -6.14 6.61 -4.42
N THR A 165 -6.05 5.85 -5.51
CA THR A 165 -5.38 6.29 -6.74
C THR A 165 -6.07 7.52 -7.34
N ILE A 166 -7.39 7.56 -7.44
CA ILE A 166 -8.13 8.72 -7.96
C ILE A 166 -7.84 9.97 -7.12
N LYS A 167 -8.05 9.87 -5.79
CA LYS A 167 -7.80 10.98 -4.86
C LYS A 167 -6.35 11.46 -4.88
N GLU A 168 -5.41 10.52 -5.06
CA GLU A 168 -4.00 10.86 -5.19
C GLU A 168 -3.71 11.62 -6.49
N ILE A 169 -4.21 11.14 -7.63
CA ILE A 169 -4.03 11.81 -8.92
C ILE A 169 -4.62 13.22 -8.86
N GLU A 170 -5.89 13.35 -8.46
CA GLU A 170 -6.58 14.65 -8.33
C GLU A 170 -5.82 15.59 -7.39
N GLY A 171 -5.38 15.10 -6.24
CA GLY A 171 -4.65 15.89 -5.26
C GLY A 171 -3.25 16.31 -5.69
N ARG A 172 -2.56 15.50 -6.51
CA ARG A 172 -1.19 15.77 -6.97
C ARG A 172 -1.15 16.59 -8.25
N VAL A 173 -2.09 16.40 -9.17
CA VAL A 173 -2.15 17.17 -10.44
C VAL A 173 -2.18 18.66 -10.20
N GLU A 174 -2.87 19.11 -9.15
CA GLU A 174 -2.93 20.53 -8.78
C GLU A 174 -1.65 21.07 -8.14
N LYS A 175 -0.86 20.21 -7.49
CA LYS A 175 0.22 20.62 -6.55
C LYS A 175 1.62 20.27 -7.02
N ASP A 176 1.75 19.28 -7.89
CA ASP A 176 3.02 18.68 -8.32
C ASP A 176 3.11 18.74 -9.85
N SER A 177 3.78 19.78 -10.35
CA SER A 177 3.97 19.98 -11.80
C SER A 177 4.75 18.85 -12.45
N GLN A 178 5.72 18.24 -11.74
CA GLN A 178 6.50 17.14 -12.27
C GLN A 178 5.64 15.87 -12.42
N PHE A 179 4.79 15.60 -11.43
CA PHE A 179 3.81 14.52 -11.53
C PHE A 179 2.84 14.76 -12.69
N LYS A 180 2.30 15.98 -12.81
CA LYS A 180 1.40 16.35 -13.92
C LYS A 180 2.08 16.11 -15.28
N GLU A 181 3.35 16.49 -15.44
CA GLU A 181 4.11 16.24 -16.67
C GLU A 181 4.31 14.74 -16.94
N SER A 182 4.46 13.91 -15.90
CA SER A 182 4.66 12.47 -16.04
C SER A 182 3.39 11.65 -16.29
N LEU A 183 2.20 12.22 -16.10
CA LEU A 183 0.93 11.48 -16.19
C LEU A 183 0.71 10.83 -17.56
N SER A 184 1.05 11.52 -18.64
CA SER A 184 0.97 10.97 -19.99
C SER A 184 1.79 9.69 -20.12
N ASP A 185 3.01 9.69 -19.60
CA ASP A 185 3.89 8.53 -19.64
C ASP A 185 3.34 7.41 -18.74
N ILE A 186 2.89 7.73 -17.52
CA ILE A 186 2.26 6.76 -16.61
C ILE A 186 1.08 6.06 -17.29
N PHE A 187 0.14 6.81 -17.89
CA PHE A 187 -1.04 6.26 -18.56
C PHE A 187 -0.72 5.55 -19.87
N THR A 188 0.42 5.85 -20.49
CA THR A 188 0.93 5.09 -21.63
C THR A 188 1.28 3.66 -21.21
N PHE A 189 1.92 3.48 -20.05
CA PHE A 189 2.45 2.19 -19.60
C PHE A 189 1.53 1.39 -18.69
N ILE A 190 0.60 2.02 -17.97
CA ILE A 190 -0.40 1.31 -17.16
C ILE A 190 -1.32 0.46 -18.05
N SER A 191 -1.87 -0.63 -17.51
CA SER A 191 -2.85 -1.44 -18.23
C SER A 191 -4.08 -0.62 -18.61
N GLU A 192 -4.65 -0.92 -19.77
CA GLU A 192 -5.82 -0.19 -20.28
C GLU A 192 -7.07 -0.40 -19.43
N ASP A 193 -7.20 -1.56 -18.76
CA ASP A 193 -8.30 -1.81 -17.83
C ASP A 193 -8.19 -0.93 -16.58
N ARG A 194 -6.98 -0.78 -16.05
CA ARG A 194 -6.74 0.13 -14.93
C ARG A 194 -6.92 1.59 -15.34
N ALA A 195 -6.41 1.98 -16.51
CA ALA A 195 -6.62 3.32 -17.06
C ALA A 195 -8.11 3.62 -17.22
N ARG A 196 -8.90 2.69 -17.80
CA ARG A 196 -10.35 2.80 -17.90
C ARG A 196 -10.99 3.02 -16.53
N ASP A 197 -10.65 2.21 -15.54
CA ASP A 197 -11.29 2.31 -14.22
C ASP A 197 -10.94 3.61 -13.51
N ILE A 198 -9.71 4.13 -13.65
CA ILE A 198 -9.35 5.45 -13.11
C ILE A 198 -10.08 6.56 -13.86
N LEU A 199 -10.02 6.56 -15.20
CA LEU A 199 -10.57 7.62 -16.05
C LEU A 199 -12.09 7.66 -16.06
N TYR A 200 -12.76 6.61 -15.60
CA TYR A 200 -14.22 6.60 -15.48
C TYR A 200 -14.71 7.46 -14.31
N TYR A 201 -13.98 7.49 -13.20
CA TYR A 201 -14.41 8.17 -11.96
C TYR A 201 -13.66 9.48 -11.67
N ILE A 202 -12.51 9.73 -12.31
CA ILE A 202 -11.74 10.95 -12.09
C ILE A 202 -12.46 12.20 -12.65
N ASP A 203 -12.15 13.37 -12.09
CA ASP A 203 -12.58 14.66 -12.61
C ASP A 203 -12.45 14.79 -14.14
N GLY A 204 -13.49 15.36 -14.76
CA GLY A 204 -13.62 15.44 -16.21
C GLY A 204 -12.51 16.23 -16.89
N ASP A 205 -12.02 17.32 -16.29
CA ASP A 205 -10.95 18.12 -16.88
C ASP A 205 -9.63 17.35 -16.86
N ILE A 206 -9.35 16.62 -15.77
CA ILE A 206 -8.16 15.76 -15.65
C ILE A 206 -8.24 14.59 -16.62
N LYS A 207 -9.40 13.96 -16.75
CA LYS A 207 -9.65 12.88 -17.72
C LYS A 207 -9.30 13.31 -19.13
N GLU A 208 -9.81 14.46 -19.58
CA GLU A 208 -9.55 14.97 -20.92
C GLU A 208 -8.06 15.33 -21.10
N ASP A 209 -7.45 16.03 -20.13
CA ASP A 209 -6.01 16.36 -20.15
C ASP A 209 -5.15 15.09 -20.37
N ILE A 210 -5.46 14.00 -19.67
CA ILE A 210 -4.77 12.72 -19.82
C ILE A 210 -5.02 12.14 -21.21
N LEU A 211 -6.28 12.01 -21.64
CA LEU A 211 -6.64 11.39 -22.93
C LEU A 211 -6.03 12.12 -24.13
N TYR A 212 -6.00 13.46 -24.12
CA TYR A 212 -5.39 14.26 -25.18
C TYR A 212 -3.85 14.20 -25.21
N SER A 213 -3.21 13.76 -24.13
CA SER A 213 -1.76 13.61 -24.06
C SER A 213 -1.24 12.26 -24.59
N LEU A 214 -2.12 11.26 -24.68
CA LEU A 214 -1.79 9.91 -25.15
C LEU A 214 -1.65 9.83 -26.67
N SER A 215 -0.96 8.79 -27.14
CA SER A 215 -0.94 8.47 -28.57
C SER A 215 -2.35 8.08 -29.08
N ASP A 216 -2.63 8.38 -30.34
CA ASP A 216 -3.94 8.11 -30.96
C ASP A 216 -4.40 6.65 -30.76
N ASP A 217 -3.48 5.70 -30.93
CA ASP A 217 -3.78 4.27 -30.75
C ASP A 217 -4.16 3.93 -29.30
N LYS A 218 -3.37 4.39 -28.32
CA LYS A 218 -3.61 4.12 -26.89
C LYS A 218 -4.89 4.80 -26.43
N ARG A 219 -5.07 6.07 -26.81
CA ARG A 219 -6.27 6.85 -26.53
C ARG A 219 -7.52 6.16 -27.07
N THR A 220 -7.53 5.79 -28.34
CA THR A 220 -8.69 5.13 -28.99
C THR A 220 -9.06 3.83 -28.29
N SER A 221 -8.05 3.04 -27.89
CA SER A 221 -8.27 1.80 -27.14
C SER A 221 -8.93 2.04 -25.78
N ILE A 222 -8.43 3.03 -25.03
CA ILE A 222 -8.99 3.42 -23.73
C ILE A 222 -10.41 4.01 -23.87
N GLU A 223 -10.64 4.91 -24.83
CA GLU A 223 -11.97 5.50 -25.08
C GLU A 223 -13.01 4.44 -25.43
N SER A 224 -12.63 3.42 -26.22
CA SER A 224 -13.49 2.28 -26.51
C SER A 224 -13.86 1.49 -25.24
N LYS A 225 -12.88 1.24 -24.37
CA LYS A 225 -13.09 0.58 -23.07
C LYS A 225 -13.94 1.41 -22.11
N LEU A 226 -13.76 2.73 -22.08
CA LEU A 226 -14.57 3.67 -21.30
C LEU A 226 -16.03 3.64 -21.78
N SER A 227 -16.24 3.77 -23.08
CA SER A 227 -17.58 3.70 -23.69
C SER A 227 -18.28 2.38 -23.36
N ALA A 228 -17.55 1.26 -23.39
CA ALA A 228 -18.10 -0.04 -23.02
C ALA A 228 -18.53 -0.11 -21.55
N LYS A 229 -17.72 0.45 -20.63
CA LYS A 229 -18.04 0.54 -19.19
C LYS A 229 -19.25 1.44 -18.94
N GLU A 230 -19.33 2.60 -19.60
CA GLU A 230 -20.48 3.51 -19.53
C GLU A 230 -21.76 2.82 -19.98
N ILE A 231 -21.73 2.11 -21.11
CA ILE A 231 -22.88 1.35 -21.60
C ILE A 231 -23.29 0.23 -20.63
N GLN A 232 -22.32 -0.48 -20.03
CA GLN A 232 -22.61 -1.52 -19.05
C GLN A 232 -23.26 -0.93 -17.80
N TYR A 233 -22.74 0.17 -17.28
CA TYR A 233 -23.32 0.87 -16.13
C TYR A 233 -24.76 1.29 -16.41
N LEU A 234 -25.01 1.94 -17.55
CA LEU A 234 -26.35 2.36 -17.94
C LEU A 234 -27.33 1.18 -18.04
N LYS A 235 -26.88 0.04 -18.59
CA LYS A 235 -27.71 -1.18 -18.65
C LYS A 235 -28.07 -1.70 -17.25
N LEU A 236 -27.12 -1.71 -16.32
CA LEU A 236 -27.35 -2.16 -14.94
C LEU A 236 -28.30 -1.20 -14.20
N ALA A 237 -28.13 0.11 -14.39
CA ALA A 237 -29.04 1.11 -13.84
C ALA A 237 -30.45 1.00 -14.43
N ASP A 238 -30.58 0.78 -15.75
CA ASP A 238 -31.88 0.56 -16.41
C ASP A 238 -32.55 -0.73 -15.94
N LEU A 239 -31.75 -1.76 -15.63
CA LEU A 239 -32.25 -3.02 -15.12
C LEU A 239 -32.91 -2.86 -13.74
N ALA A 240 -32.38 -1.97 -12.89
CA ALA A 240 -33.03 -1.61 -11.63
C ALA A 240 -34.46 -1.08 -11.86
N ASN A 241 -34.66 -0.21 -12.86
CA ASN A 241 -36.00 0.27 -13.21
C ASN A 241 -36.95 -0.84 -13.68
N LEU A 242 -36.43 -1.87 -14.36
CA LEU A 242 -37.24 -3.03 -14.75
C LEU A 242 -37.65 -3.86 -13.53
N TYR A 243 -36.73 -4.06 -12.59
CA TYR A 243 -36.99 -4.87 -11.40
C TYR A 243 -37.89 -4.19 -10.36
N GLU A 244 -38.07 -2.88 -10.43
CA GLU A 244 -39.05 -2.14 -9.62
C GLU A 244 -40.47 -2.68 -9.79
N VAL A 245 -40.84 -3.04 -11.02
CA VAL A 245 -42.21 -3.46 -11.36
C VAL A 245 -42.38 -4.97 -11.53
N LYS A 246 -41.28 -5.72 -11.47
CA LYS A 246 -41.27 -7.17 -11.67
C LYS A 246 -41.78 -7.91 -10.42
N PRO A 247 -42.38 -9.10 -10.52
CA PRO A 247 -42.70 -9.90 -9.33
C PRO A 247 -41.47 -10.18 -8.47
N ILE A 248 -41.61 -10.06 -7.16
CA ILE A 248 -40.48 -10.14 -6.21
C ILE A 248 -39.79 -11.52 -6.24
N GLU A 249 -40.55 -12.59 -6.50
CA GLU A 249 -39.99 -13.94 -6.64
C GLU A 249 -39.03 -14.04 -7.83
N GLU A 250 -39.36 -13.39 -8.96
CA GLU A 250 -38.48 -13.38 -10.14
C GLU A 250 -37.27 -12.47 -9.94
N VAL A 251 -37.42 -11.38 -9.18
CA VAL A 251 -36.29 -10.51 -8.80
C VAL A 251 -35.31 -11.25 -7.90
N LEU A 252 -35.80 -12.02 -6.92
CA LEU A 252 -34.95 -12.82 -6.04
C LEU A 252 -34.15 -13.90 -6.78
N GLU A 253 -34.73 -14.50 -7.82
CA GLU A 253 -34.03 -15.50 -8.64
C GLU A 253 -32.84 -14.89 -9.38
N GLU A 254 -32.99 -13.67 -9.91
CA GLU A 254 -31.98 -13.03 -10.75
C GLU A 254 -30.95 -12.20 -9.96
N ILE A 255 -31.38 -11.46 -8.93
CA ILE A 255 -30.52 -10.52 -8.18
C ILE A 255 -30.51 -10.74 -6.65
N GLY A 256 -31.10 -11.84 -6.18
CA GLY A 256 -30.99 -12.29 -4.78
C GLY A 256 -29.77 -13.18 -4.52
N ASN A 257 -28.87 -13.32 -5.50
CA ASN A 257 -27.68 -14.16 -5.46
C ASN A 257 -26.65 -13.67 -6.49
N THR A 258 -25.47 -14.29 -6.54
CA THR A 258 -24.38 -13.91 -7.46
C THR A 258 -24.23 -14.86 -8.67
N ASN A 259 -25.30 -15.56 -9.08
CA ASN A 259 -25.23 -16.48 -10.21
C ASN A 259 -25.21 -15.75 -11.55
N GLU A 260 -25.98 -14.66 -11.68
CA GLU A 260 -26.08 -13.89 -12.93
C GLU A 260 -25.18 -12.66 -12.94
N TYR A 261 -25.00 -12.00 -11.79
CA TYR A 261 -24.29 -10.73 -11.65
C TYR A 261 -23.23 -10.81 -10.56
N SER A 262 -22.12 -10.09 -10.74
CA SER A 262 -21.11 -9.95 -9.69
C SER A 262 -21.61 -9.03 -8.56
N MET A 263 -20.95 -9.06 -7.39
CA MET A 263 -21.30 -8.15 -6.29
C MET A 263 -21.15 -6.68 -6.68
N GLU A 264 -20.18 -6.32 -7.52
CA GLU A 264 -20.02 -4.97 -8.04
C GLU A 264 -21.20 -4.57 -8.94
N GLU A 265 -21.65 -5.46 -9.83
CA GLU A 265 -22.80 -5.22 -10.71
C GLU A 265 -24.11 -5.12 -9.92
N LEU A 266 -24.31 -6.01 -8.94
CA LEU A 266 -25.42 -5.95 -8.00
C LEU A 266 -25.39 -4.65 -7.20
N GLY A 267 -24.21 -4.19 -6.80
CA GLY A 267 -24.01 -2.89 -6.15
C GLY A 267 -24.58 -1.75 -7.01
N ILE A 268 -24.30 -1.73 -8.31
CA ILE A 268 -24.86 -0.74 -9.24
C ILE A 268 -26.38 -0.87 -9.36
N ILE A 269 -26.91 -2.09 -9.49
CA ILE A 269 -28.35 -2.34 -9.61
C ILE A 269 -29.09 -1.85 -8.36
N TYR A 270 -28.70 -2.32 -7.17
CA TYR A 270 -29.35 -1.96 -5.90
C TYR A 270 -29.12 -0.50 -5.51
N LYS A 271 -28.02 0.13 -5.96
CA LYS A 271 -27.82 1.58 -5.79
C LYS A 271 -28.86 2.41 -6.56
N ASN A 272 -29.30 1.90 -7.71
CA ASN A 272 -30.30 2.55 -8.56
C ASN A 272 -31.74 2.08 -8.28
N PHE A 273 -31.93 1.15 -7.34
CA PHE A 273 -33.25 0.81 -6.82
C PHE A 273 -33.79 1.87 -5.86
N SER A 274 -35.11 1.95 -5.79
CA SER A 274 -35.75 2.60 -4.65
C SER A 274 -35.41 1.84 -3.36
N VAL A 275 -35.20 2.60 -2.29
CA VAL A 275 -34.86 2.04 -0.98
C VAL A 275 -35.90 1.03 -0.51
N LEU A 276 -37.19 1.31 -0.77
CA LEU A 276 -38.28 0.40 -0.44
C LEU A 276 -38.13 -0.93 -1.19
N ARG A 277 -37.86 -0.88 -2.50
CA ARG A 277 -37.73 -2.08 -3.32
C ARG A 277 -36.52 -2.93 -2.95
N SER A 278 -35.38 -2.27 -2.70
CA SER A 278 -34.19 -2.92 -2.15
C SER A 278 -34.53 -3.62 -0.84
N ALA A 279 -35.25 -2.95 0.06
CA ALA A 279 -35.59 -3.51 1.35
C ALA A 279 -36.58 -4.69 1.25
N GLU A 280 -37.59 -4.61 0.39
CA GLU A 280 -38.52 -5.71 0.13
C GLU A 280 -37.79 -6.96 -0.37
N THR A 281 -36.87 -6.77 -1.32
CA THR A 281 -36.08 -7.85 -1.91
C THR A 281 -35.14 -8.46 -0.88
N LEU A 282 -34.31 -7.63 -0.24
CA LEU A 282 -33.29 -8.09 0.70
C LEU A 282 -33.90 -8.66 1.99
N SER A 283 -35.10 -8.23 2.40
CA SER A 283 -35.81 -8.80 3.57
C SER A 283 -36.19 -10.28 3.39
N LYS A 284 -36.19 -10.79 2.16
CA LYS A 284 -36.49 -12.19 1.83
C LYS A 284 -35.22 -13.05 1.66
N ILE A 285 -34.03 -12.46 1.77
CA ILE A 285 -32.75 -13.17 1.69
C ILE A 285 -32.33 -13.55 3.11
N GLU A 286 -32.06 -14.84 3.33
CA GLU A 286 -31.66 -15.36 4.65
C GLU A 286 -30.15 -15.24 4.91
N GLU A 287 -29.35 -15.05 3.86
CA GLU A 287 -27.89 -15.02 3.97
C GLU A 287 -27.37 -13.62 4.28
N ASP A 288 -27.07 -13.36 5.56
CA ASP A 288 -26.51 -12.08 6.02
C ASP A 288 -25.22 -11.68 5.29
N THR A 289 -24.37 -12.66 4.95
CA THR A 289 -23.10 -12.42 4.23
C THR A 289 -23.32 -11.80 2.85
N PHE A 290 -24.36 -12.21 2.14
CA PHE A 290 -24.72 -11.61 0.85
C PHE A 290 -25.07 -10.12 1.02
N ILE A 291 -25.87 -9.78 2.03
CA ILE A 291 -26.30 -8.40 2.30
C ILE A 291 -25.10 -7.53 2.68
N GLU A 292 -24.20 -8.04 3.52
CA GLU A 292 -22.98 -7.33 3.94
C GLU A 292 -22.03 -7.05 2.75
N GLU A 293 -21.81 -8.03 1.89
CA GLU A 293 -20.98 -7.88 0.69
C GLU A 293 -21.61 -6.90 -0.31
N LEU A 294 -22.92 -7.01 -0.53
CA LEU A 294 -23.66 -6.07 -1.38
C LEU A 294 -23.57 -4.63 -0.85
N PHE A 295 -23.74 -4.42 0.46
CA PHE A 295 -23.60 -3.09 1.05
C PHE A 295 -22.18 -2.54 0.90
N THR A 296 -21.18 -3.41 0.96
CA THR A 296 -19.78 -3.02 0.69
C THR A 296 -19.60 -2.59 -0.76
N ALA A 297 -20.19 -3.31 -1.72
CA ALA A 297 -20.14 -2.95 -3.13
C ALA A 297 -20.85 -1.62 -3.43
N ILE A 298 -22.05 -1.40 -2.85
CA ILE A 298 -22.80 -0.13 -2.99
C ILE A 298 -21.96 1.03 -2.46
N ARG A 299 -21.43 0.92 -1.24
CA ARG A 299 -20.61 1.99 -0.63
C ARG A 299 -19.36 2.30 -1.43
N LYS A 300 -18.68 1.26 -1.94
CA LYS A 300 -17.50 1.44 -2.78
C LYS A 300 -17.83 2.23 -4.05
N GLU A 301 -18.95 1.91 -4.69
CA GLU A 301 -19.40 2.64 -5.88
C GLU A 301 -19.79 4.10 -5.54
N GLU A 302 -20.52 4.31 -4.44
CA GLU A 302 -20.88 5.64 -3.93
C GLU A 302 -19.65 6.50 -3.62
N GLU A 303 -18.63 5.92 -2.97
CA GLU A 303 -17.38 6.60 -2.67
C GLU A 303 -16.60 7.00 -3.93
N LEU A 304 -16.62 6.16 -4.97
CA LEU A 304 -16.00 6.44 -6.26
C LEU A 304 -16.73 7.55 -7.03
N GLU A 305 -18.04 7.68 -6.87
CA GLU A 305 -18.85 8.77 -7.44
C GLU A 305 -18.86 10.05 -6.58
N GLY A 306 -18.20 10.03 -5.42
CA GLY A 306 -18.14 11.19 -4.52
C GLY A 306 -19.42 11.43 -3.72
N VAL A 307 -20.26 10.42 -3.53
CA VAL A 307 -21.48 10.48 -2.70
C VAL A 307 -21.09 10.47 -1.22
N GLU A 308 -21.53 11.47 -0.45
CA GLU A 308 -21.18 11.63 0.97
C GLU A 308 -21.99 10.70 1.89
N GLU A 309 -23.28 10.51 1.61
CA GLU A 309 -24.19 9.72 2.44
C GLU A 309 -24.65 8.47 1.69
N SER A 310 -24.33 7.31 2.25
CA SER A 310 -24.66 6.02 1.64
C SER A 310 -26.12 5.66 1.82
N ILE A 311 -26.78 5.25 0.73
CA ILE A 311 -28.16 4.76 0.76
C ILE A 311 -28.32 3.47 1.57
N THR A 312 -27.21 2.74 1.81
CA THR A 312 -27.22 1.47 2.55
C THR A 312 -27.77 1.63 3.98
N ASN A 313 -27.64 2.83 4.57
CA ASN A 313 -28.21 3.13 5.87
C ASN A 313 -29.74 3.10 5.85
N GLU A 314 -30.35 3.74 4.85
CA GLU A 314 -31.80 3.78 4.69
C GLU A 314 -32.36 2.43 4.24
N ILE A 315 -31.63 1.71 3.37
CA ILE A 315 -31.96 0.33 2.99
C ILE A 315 -31.94 -0.57 4.23
N GLY A 316 -30.89 -0.53 5.05
CA GLY A 316 -30.77 -1.35 6.26
C GLY A 316 -31.91 -1.12 7.26
N LYS A 317 -32.26 0.15 7.55
CA LYS A 317 -33.43 0.49 8.40
C LYS A 317 -34.73 -0.07 7.82
N SER A 318 -34.90 0.07 6.51
CA SER A 318 -36.10 -0.39 5.80
C SER A 318 -36.22 -1.92 5.80
N ILE A 319 -35.10 -2.65 5.62
CA ILE A 319 -35.06 -4.11 5.75
C ILE A 319 -35.55 -4.53 7.13
N GLN A 320 -34.99 -3.93 8.19
CA GLN A 320 -35.40 -4.25 9.56
C GLN A 320 -36.89 -4.03 9.77
N PHE A 321 -37.41 -2.89 9.31
CA PHE A 321 -38.83 -2.56 9.44
C PHE A 321 -39.72 -3.58 8.72
N ILE A 322 -39.40 -3.91 7.46
CA ILE A 322 -40.17 -4.86 6.64
C ILE A 322 -40.10 -6.27 7.22
N THR A 323 -38.93 -6.73 7.65
CA THR A 323 -38.74 -8.04 8.29
C THR A 323 -39.55 -8.14 9.57
N GLU A 324 -39.51 -7.12 10.44
CA GLU A 324 -40.31 -7.09 11.67
C GLU A 324 -41.81 -7.06 11.38
N TYR A 325 -42.25 -6.30 10.39
CA TYR A 325 -43.63 -6.25 9.95
C TYR A 325 -44.11 -7.61 9.46
N ASN A 326 -43.38 -8.23 8.52
CA ASN A 326 -43.69 -9.53 7.96
C ASN A 326 -43.79 -10.61 9.05
N ARG A 327 -42.86 -10.61 10.00
CA ARG A 327 -42.90 -11.54 11.14
C ARG A 327 -44.16 -11.37 11.98
N LYS A 328 -44.57 -10.13 12.27
CA LYS A 328 -45.81 -9.84 13.02
C LYS A 328 -47.06 -10.26 12.25
N ILE A 329 -47.07 -10.09 10.92
CA ILE A 329 -48.15 -10.59 10.06
C ILE A 329 -48.23 -12.12 10.14
N ASP A 330 -47.10 -12.82 10.05
CA ASP A 330 -47.08 -14.28 10.11
C ASP A 330 -47.52 -14.81 11.50
N ASP A 331 -47.14 -14.10 12.57
CA ASP A 331 -47.63 -14.37 13.94
C ASP A 331 -49.18 -14.23 14.01
N LEU A 332 -49.74 -13.17 13.42
CA LEU A 332 -51.20 -12.95 13.35
C LEU A 332 -51.89 -14.03 12.51
N VAL A 333 -51.32 -14.40 11.36
CA VAL A 333 -51.81 -15.52 10.52
C VAL A 333 -51.86 -16.81 11.33
N ALA A 334 -50.82 -17.11 12.11
CA ALA A 334 -50.75 -18.30 12.94
C ALA A 334 -51.78 -18.31 14.07
N VAL A 335 -52.07 -17.14 14.67
CA VAL A 335 -53.12 -16.97 15.69
C VAL A 335 -54.50 -17.13 15.06
N TYR A 336 -54.81 -16.41 13.99
CA TYR A 336 -56.13 -16.41 13.36
C TYR A 336 -56.48 -17.76 12.74
N ASN A 337 -55.51 -18.50 12.20
CA ASN A 337 -55.74 -19.88 11.72
C ASN A 337 -56.18 -20.85 12.83
N LYS A 338 -55.93 -20.54 14.11
CA LYS A 338 -56.35 -21.36 15.26
C LYS A 338 -57.68 -20.89 15.86
N MET A 339 -58.17 -19.73 15.45
CA MET A 339 -59.43 -19.15 15.91
C MET A 339 -60.61 -19.69 15.10
N SER A 340 -61.82 -19.53 15.65
CA SER A 340 -63.04 -19.91 14.94
C SER A 340 -63.34 -18.90 13.82
N PRO A 341 -63.78 -19.35 12.62
CA PRO A 341 -63.94 -18.48 11.45
C PRO A 341 -64.89 -17.29 11.65
N ASP A 342 -65.95 -17.48 12.45
CA ASP A 342 -66.93 -16.44 12.84
C ASP A 342 -66.25 -15.27 13.57
N LYS A 343 -65.37 -15.56 14.53
CA LYS A 343 -64.66 -14.52 15.30
C LYS A 343 -63.64 -13.78 14.45
N VAL A 344 -62.96 -14.50 13.55
CA VAL A 344 -62.00 -13.88 12.63
C VAL A 344 -62.74 -12.99 11.63
N ALA A 345 -63.92 -13.39 11.15
CA ALA A 345 -64.76 -12.56 10.29
C ALA A 345 -65.12 -11.22 10.95
N GLU A 346 -65.56 -11.22 12.21
CA GLU A 346 -65.86 -9.98 12.95
C GLU A 346 -64.64 -9.05 13.05
N ILE A 347 -63.46 -9.61 13.36
CA ILE A 347 -62.20 -8.83 13.42
C ILE A 347 -61.86 -8.25 12.05
N VAL A 348 -61.98 -9.06 10.99
CA VAL A 348 -61.69 -8.63 9.62
C VAL A 348 -62.58 -7.47 9.21
N GLU A 349 -63.89 -7.56 9.45
CA GLU A 349 -64.84 -6.50 9.13
C GLU A 349 -64.52 -5.19 9.87
N GLN A 350 -64.14 -5.26 11.15
CA GLN A 350 -63.76 -4.08 11.94
C GLN A 350 -62.49 -3.41 11.41
N MET A 351 -61.43 -4.20 11.17
CA MET A 351 -60.13 -3.67 10.73
C MET A 351 -60.20 -3.10 9.30
N MET A 352 -60.96 -3.73 8.40
CA MET A 352 -61.20 -3.22 7.04
C MET A 352 -61.90 -1.86 7.00
N GLY A 353 -62.54 -1.45 8.09
CA GLY A 353 -63.19 -0.15 8.22
C GLY A 353 -62.21 0.99 8.55
N ASN A 354 -61.00 0.69 9.03
CA ASN A 354 -60.08 1.68 9.56
C ASN A 354 -58.83 1.86 8.68
N ASN A 355 -58.82 2.95 7.91
CA ASN A 355 -57.68 3.36 7.08
C ASN A 355 -56.75 4.36 7.79
N THR A 356 -56.91 4.57 9.09
CA THR A 356 -56.04 5.47 9.85
C THR A 356 -54.66 4.85 9.96
N THR A 357 -53.62 5.61 9.62
CA THR A 357 -52.22 5.17 9.74
C THR A 357 -51.87 4.91 11.20
N VAL A 358 -51.49 3.68 11.50
CA VAL A 358 -51.06 3.21 12.83
C VAL A 358 -49.54 3.31 12.97
N THR A 359 -48.81 3.08 11.87
CA THR A 359 -47.35 3.25 11.79
C THR A 359 -46.96 3.51 10.35
N ALA A 360 -45.78 4.10 10.12
CA ALA A 360 -45.24 4.30 8.78
C ALA A 360 -43.73 4.01 8.75
N LEU A 361 -43.23 3.56 7.61
CA LEU A 361 -41.82 3.65 7.27
C LEU A 361 -41.58 5.04 6.69
N GLU A 362 -40.62 5.75 7.28
CA GLU A 362 -40.17 7.04 6.80
C GLU A 362 -38.78 6.87 6.19
N ILE A 363 -38.58 7.40 4.99
CA ILE A 363 -37.29 7.47 4.31
C ILE A 363 -37.00 8.94 4.08
N ASN A 364 -35.84 9.42 4.51
CA ASN A 364 -35.49 10.85 4.48
C ASN A 364 -36.55 11.75 5.14
N SER A 365 -37.19 11.27 6.21
CA SER A 365 -38.29 11.96 6.93
C SER A 365 -39.59 12.12 6.12
N GLU A 366 -39.75 11.40 5.00
CA GLU A 366 -41.00 11.33 4.26
C GLU A 366 -41.65 9.94 4.44
N PRO A 367 -42.96 9.86 4.76
CA PRO A 367 -43.65 8.59 4.94
C PRO A 367 -43.87 7.92 3.58
N VAL A 368 -43.07 6.91 3.27
CA VAL A 368 -43.12 6.17 1.99
C VAL A 368 -44.01 4.93 2.05
N PHE A 369 -44.24 4.38 3.24
CA PHE A 369 -45.05 3.17 3.43
C PHE A 369 -45.90 3.34 4.67
N GLN A 370 -47.22 3.49 4.50
CA GLN A 370 -48.16 3.72 5.59
C GLN A 370 -48.97 2.47 5.89
N ILE A 371 -48.99 2.09 7.15
CA ILE A 371 -49.65 0.88 7.63
C ILE A 371 -50.88 1.29 8.42
N SER A 372 -52.03 0.75 8.03
CA SER A 372 -53.32 0.90 8.72
C SER A 372 -53.86 -0.46 9.14
N ASP A 373 -54.89 -0.49 9.98
CA ASP A 373 -55.57 -1.75 10.30
C ASP A 373 -56.10 -2.45 9.04
N ALA A 374 -56.60 -1.68 8.07
CA ALA A 374 -57.07 -2.19 6.80
C ALA A 374 -55.97 -2.84 5.95
N SER A 375 -54.74 -2.29 5.94
CA SER A 375 -53.62 -2.91 5.21
C SER A 375 -53.11 -4.16 5.95
N ILE A 376 -52.97 -4.08 7.28
CA ILE A 376 -52.55 -5.21 8.13
C ILE A 376 -53.47 -6.41 7.90
N ILE A 377 -54.79 -6.20 7.95
CA ILE A 377 -55.71 -7.32 7.86
C ILE A 377 -55.75 -7.94 6.47
N VAL A 378 -55.59 -7.13 5.41
CA VAL A 378 -55.45 -7.62 4.04
C VAL A 378 -54.21 -8.49 3.90
N ASP A 379 -53.06 -8.05 4.42
CA ASP A 379 -51.82 -8.83 4.37
C ASP A 379 -51.94 -10.15 5.14
N VAL A 380 -52.59 -10.12 6.31
CA VAL A 380 -52.88 -11.33 7.10
C VAL A 380 -53.74 -12.29 6.28
N VAL A 381 -54.90 -11.85 5.76
CA VAL A 381 -55.80 -12.78 5.08
C VAL A 381 -55.25 -13.30 3.76
N THR A 382 -54.41 -12.53 3.06
CA THR A 382 -53.74 -12.92 1.82
C THR A 382 -52.78 -14.09 2.04
N ARG A 383 -52.13 -14.15 3.21
CA ARG A 383 -51.22 -15.24 3.59
C ARG A 383 -51.92 -16.43 4.24
N MET A 384 -53.24 -16.37 4.46
CA MET A 384 -54.00 -17.50 4.97
C MET A 384 -54.24 -18.57 3.89
N ARG A 385 -54.46 -19.82 4.31
CA ARG A 385 -54.84 -20.88 3.38
C ARG A 385 -56.21 -20.57 2.78
N ASN A 386 -56.38 -20.78 1.47
CA ASN A 386 -57.63 -20.51 0.73
C ASN A 386 -58.89 -21.09 1.40
N LYS A 387 -58.79 -22.29 2.00
CA LYS A 387 -59.92 -22.90 2.72
C LYS A 387 -60.32 -22.09 3.96
N THR A 388 -59.34 -21.60 4.73
CA THR A 388 -59.58 -20.77 5.91
C THR A 388 -60.18 -19.43 5.50
N LEU A 389 -59.59 -18.78 4.49
CA LEU A 389 -60.09 -17.52 3.94
C LEU A 389 -61.55 -17.64 3.48
N SER A 390 -61.88 -18.69 2.71
CA SER A 390 -63.25 -18.95 2.27
C SER A 390 -64.21 -19.11 3.46
N SER A 391 -63.80 -19.84 4.49
CA SER A 391 -64.63 -20.04 5.69
C SER A 391 -64.84 -18.73 6.46
N ILE A 392 -63.86 -17.82 6.48
CA ILE A 392 -63.99 -16.49 7.07
C ILE A 392 -64.98 -15.66 6.25
N MET A 393 -64.83 -15.62 4.93
CA MET A 393 -65.71 -14.87 4.02
C MET A 393 -67.17 -15.34 4.11
N ASP A 394 -67.42 -16.63 4.29
CA ASP A 394 -68.77 -17.19 4.47
C ASP A 394 -69.46 -16.71 5.76
N ASN A 395 -68.69 -16.26 6.75
CA ASN A 395 -69.18 -15.70 8.02
C ASN A 395 -69.22 -14.17 8.03
N MET A 396 -68.84 -13.50 6.93
CA MET A 396 -68.93 -12.05 6.77
C MET A 396 -70.26 -11.64 6.14
N SER A 397 -70.65 -10.37 6.29
CA SER A 397 -71.75 -9.81 5.51
C SER A 397 -71.40 -9.76 4.02
N THR A 398 -72.40 -9.90 3.15
CA THR A 398 -72.19 -9.90 1.68
C THR A 398 -71.48 -8.64 1.18
N GLU A 399 -71.78 -7.48 1.78
CA GLU A 399 -71.11 -6.21 1.46
C GLU A 399 -69.62 -6.24 1.83
N ASN A 400 -69.29 -6.66 3.05
CA ASN A 400 -67.90 -6.71 3.52
C ASN A 400 -67.09 -7.80 2.80
N ALA A 401 -67.68 -8.96 2.52
CA ALA A 401 -67.04 -10.01 1.73
C ALA A 401 -66.69 -9.50 0.32
N SER A 402 -67.62 -8.77 -0.33
CA SER A 402 -67.38 -8.15 -1.64
C SER A 402 -66.27 -7.10 -1.57
N LYS A 403 -66.26 -6.25 -0.53
CA LYS A 403 -65.20 -5.27 -0.29
C LYS A 403 -63.84 -5.94 -0.10
N LEU A 404 -63.77 -7.03 0.65
CA LEU A 404 -62.53 -7.77 0.87
C LEU A 404 -62.01 -8.36 -0.45
N THR A 405 -62.88 -8.97 -1.25
CA THR A 405 -62.50 -9.45 -2.59
C THR A 405 -61.91 -8.35 -3.46
N GLN A 406 -62.50 -7.15 -3.44
CA GLN A 406 -61.94 -6.01 -4.18
C GLN A 406 -60.58 -5.58 -3.65
N MET A 407 -60.36 -5.62 -2.33
CA MET A 407 -59.06 -5.30 -1.74
C MET A 407 -57.99 -6.33 -2.10
N LEU A 408 -58.32 -7.62 -2.09
CA LEU A 408 -57.40 -8.71 -2.45
C LEU A 408 -57.11 -8.80 -3.95
N ALA A 409 -58.01 -8.26 -4.78
CA ALA A 409 -57.84 -8.22 -6.23
C ALA A 409 -57.09 -6.97 -6.72
N ARG A 410 -56.75 -6.03 -5.83
CA ARG A 410 -55.88 -4.90 -6.19
C ARG A 410 -54.46 -5.44 -6.40
N PRO A 411 -53.81 -5.07 -7.52
CA PRO A 411 -52.46 -5.52 -7.83
C PRO A 411 -51.43 -5.01 -6.84
#